data_AF-A0A7C2QI88-F1
#
_entry.id   AF-A0A7C2QI88-F1
#
_cell.length_a   1.000
_cell.length_b   1.000
_cell.length_c   1.000
_cell.angle_alpha   90.00
_cell.angle_beta   90.00
_cell.angle_gamma   90.00
#
_symmetry.space_group_name_H-M   'P 1'
#
loop_
_entity.id
_entity.type
_entity.pdbx_description
1 polymer ?
#
loop_
_entity_poly.entity_id
_entity_poly.type
_entity_poly.pdbx_seq_one_letter_code
_entity_poly.pdbx_strand_id
1 'polypeptide(L)'
;MRVVVVGYGRVGRRAVAQLVERGHEVTLIDKEAVRLRGAVDFPNVKLVQGDGTDVDVQRQAGVDRADLFLALTREDNVNLMAAQVARLVFHVPRAIARVYEPSHRDVTDDGQLITVCPTLYTVEAILQRVDELAAHPIPRPEIPPVREPRPARPRTDESKFILVVGAGKVGINLVRSLLGSGHEVALVERDVAYAARLRTELECPIIIGDGTLGPVLEEAGAGRARVFVA
;
A
#
# COMPACT_ATOMS: atom_id res chain seq x y z
N MET A 1 -6.98 26.11 -7.35
CA MET A 1 -6.17 25.93 -6.13
C MET A 1 -4.71 25.79 -6.51
N ARG A 2 -3.82 26.30 -5.67
CA ARG A 2 -2.37 26.12 -5.73
C ARG A 2 -1.98 24.92 -4.89
N VAL A 3 -1.36 23.93 -5.52
CA VAL A 3 -0.99 22.67 -4.88
C VAL A 3 0.50 22.47 -5.01
N VAL A 4 1.18 22.30 -3.88
CA VAL A 4 2.59 21.89 -3.87
C VAL A 4 2.67 20.39 -3.64
N VAL A 5 3.39 19.67 -4.49
CA VAL A 5 3.57 18.22 -4.42
C VAL A 5 5.04 17.89 -4.21
N VAL A 6 5.36 17.11 -3.18
CA VAL A 6 6.68 16.56 -2.91
C VAL A 6 6.72 15.10 -3.33
N GLY A 7 7.67 14.76 -4.20
CA GLY A 7 7.94 13.41 -4.67
C GLY A 7 7.20 13.05 -5.95
N TYR A 8 7.93 12.99 -7.07
CA TYR A 8 7.46 12.60 -8.39
C TYR A 8 7.69 11.11 -8.69
N GLY A 9 7.35 10.27 -7.72
CA GLY A 9 7.31 8.81 -7.88
C GLY A 9 6.06 8.33 -8.62
N ARG A 10 5.73 7.04 -8.50
CA ARG A 10 4.53 6.44 -9.13
C ARG A 10 3.23 7.17 -8.74
N VAL A 11 3.05 7.43 -7.44
CA VAL A 11 1.85 8.11 -6.92
C VAL A 11 1.88 9.60 -7.26
N GLY A 12 3.01 10.27 -7.00
CA GLY A 12 3.17 11.69 -7.32
C GLY A 12 2.89 12.02 -8.79
N ARG A 13 3.40 11.23 -9.74
CA ARG A 13 3.13 11.42 -11.17
C ARG A 13 1.64 11.36 -11.49
N ARG A 14 0.93 10.36 -10.96
CA ARG A 14 -0.52 10.21 -11.16
C ARG A 14 -1.29 11.35 -10.50
N ALA A 15 -0.89 11.75 -9.30
CA ALA A 15 -1.50 12.88 -8.59
C ALA A 15 -1.32 14.19 -9.36
N VAL A 16 -0.10 14.50 -9.82
CA VAL A 16 0.19 15.70 -10.63
C VAL A 16 -0.66 15.70 -11.90
N ALA A 17 -0.68 14.60 -12.66
CA ALA A 17 -1.48 14.50 -13.88
C ALA A 17 -2.96 14.80 -13.63
N GLN A 18 -3.52 14.19 -12.59
CA GLN A 18 -4.92 14.36 -12.20
C GLN A 18 -5.23 15.76 -11.66
N LEU A 19 -4.28 16.40 -10.97
CA LEU A 19 -4.45 17.77 -10.47
C LEU A 19 -4.42 18.78 -11.61
N VAL A 20 -3.50 18.61 -12.56
CA VAL A 20 -3.40 19.44 -13.77
C VAL A 20 -4.66 19.29 -14.62
N GLU A 21 -5.13 18.07 -14.84
CA GLU A 21 -6.36 17.79 -15.59
C GLU A 21 -7.60 18.47 -14.99
N ARG A 22 -7.64 18.58 -13.65
CA ARG A 22 -8.70 19.30 -12.91
C ARG A 22 -8.49 20.82 -12.86
N GLY A 23 -7.49 21.36 -13.54
CA GLY A 23 -7.23 22.80 -13.63
C GLY A 23 -6.57 23.41 -12.40
N HIS A 24 -5.90 22.61 -11.56
CA HIS A 24 -5.14 23.13 -10.42
C HIS A 24 -3.75 23.64 -10.87
N GLU A 25 -3.26 24.69 -10.20
CA GLU A 25 -1.89 25.19 -10.37
C GLU A 25 -0.96 24.32 -9.51
N VAL A 26 -0.01 23.63 -10.14
CA VAL A 26 0.82 22.64 -9.45
C VAL A 26 2.28 23.06 -9.46
N THR A 27 2.91 23.05 -8.29
CA THR A 27 4.38 23.08 -8.14
C THR A 27 4.84 21.71 -7.67
N LEU A 28 5.85 21.16 -8.33
CA LEU A 28 6.42 19.86 -8.04
C LEU A 28 7.84 19.99 -7.46
N ILE A 29 8.07 19.37 -6.31
CA ILE A 29 9.37 19.24 -5.66
C ILE A 29 9.84 17.78 -5.76
N ASP A 30 11.06 17.54 -6.23
CA ASP A 30 11.72 16.23 -6.10
C ASP A 30 13.24 16.40 -6.01
N LYS A 31 13.91 15.56 -5.20
CA LYS A 31 15.37 15.59 -5.02
C LYS A 31 16.11 15.08 -6.24
N GLU A 32 15.50 14.16 -6.99
CA GLU A 32 16.09 13.50 -8.15
C GLU A 32 15.72 14.26 -9.44
N ALA A 33 16.66 15.03 -10.00
CA ALA A 33 16.47 15.78 -11.26
C ALA A 33 15.93 14.90 -12.41
N VAL A 34 16.33 13.63 -12.46
CA VAL A 34 15.85 12.67 -13.47
C VAL A 34 14.34 12.46 -13.42
N ARG A 35 13.73 12.53 -12.24
CA ARG A 35 12.28 12.41 -12.08
C ARG A 35 11.58 13.65 -12.60
N LEU A 36 12.08 14.85 -12.24
CA LEU A 36 11.53 16.12 -12.72
C LEU A 36 11.60 16.23 -14.25
N ARG A 37 12.65 15.70 -14.89
CA ARG A 37 12.70 15.59 -16.36
C ARG A 37 11.56 14.77 -16.96
N GLY A 38 10.97 13.84 -16.21
CA GLY A 38 9.77 13.12 -16.63
C GLY A 38 8.46 13.89 -16.44
N ALA A 39 8.50 15.15 -15.99
CA ALA A 39 7.34 16.04 -15.89
C ALA A 39 7.24 17.02 -17.06
N VAL A 40 8.07 16.86 -18.11
CA VAL A 40 8.04 17.68 -19.33
C VAL A 40 6.69 17.68 -20.05
N ASP A 41 5.88 16.64 -19.84
CA ASP A 41 4.52 16.53 -20.40
C ASP A 41 3.55 17.55 -19.76
N PHE A 42 3.94 18.21 -18.66
CA PHE A 42 3.13 19.19 -17.95
C PHE A 42 3.81 20.58 -17.99
N PRO A 43 3.73 21.32 -19.11
CA PRO A 43 4.48 22.57 -19.31
C PRO A 43 4.11 23.68 -18.32
N ASN A 44 2.92 23.60 -17.71
CA ASN A 44 2.44 24.58 -16.74
C ASN A 44 2.75 24.20 -15.28
N VAL A 45 3.51 23.12 -15.05
CA VAL A 45 3.92 22.71 -13.70
C VAL A 45 5.27 23.32 -13.39
N LYS A 46 5.33 24.09 -12.29
CA LYS A 46 6.60 24.63 -11.79
C LYS A 46 7.42 23.49 -11.20
N LEU A 47 8.67 23.32 -11.64
CA LEU A 47 9.56 22.28 -11.14
C LEU A 47 10.60 22.89 -10.19
N VAL A 48 10.74 22.31 -9.00
CA VAL A 48 11.76 22.70 -8.02
C VAL A 48 12.56 21.45 -7.64
N GLN A 49 13.87 21.49 -7.88
CA GLN A 49 14.76 20.42 -7.47
C GLN A 49 15.25 20.67 -6.04
N GLY A 50 15.06 19.70 -5.15
CA GLY A 50 15.54 19.80 -3.77
C GLY A 50 14.91 18.78 -2.83
N ASP A 51 15.36 18.79 -1.58
CA ASP A 51 14.74 18.01 -0.51
C ASP A 51 13.44 18.68 -0.06
N GLY A 52 12.33 17.94 -0.03
CA GLY A 52 11.05 18.48 0.39
C GLY A 52 10.94 18.80 1.88
N THR A 53 11.91 18.37 2.70
CA THR A 53 12.00 18.75 4.13
C THR A 53 12.75 20.06 4.36
N ASP A 54 13.44 20.57 3.32
CA ASP A 54 14.20 21.81 3.40
C ASP A 54 13.25 23.03 3.26
N VAL A 55 13.31 23.92 4.25
CA VAL A 55 12.50 25.14 4.32
C VAL A 55 12.77 26.05 3.12
N ASP A 56 14.02 26.18 2.67
CA ASP A 56 14.34 27.07 1.56
C ASP A 56 13.84 26.50 0.22
N VAL A 57 13.87 25.17 0.06
CA VAL A 57 13.26 24.49 -1.09
C VAL A 57 11.74 24.68 -1.10
N GLN A 58 11.08 24.53 0.05
CA GLN A 58 9.65 24.79 0.17
C GLN A 58 9.29 26.26 -0.12
N ARG A 59 10.11 27.21 0.37
CA ARG A 59 9.94 28.63 0.06
C ARG A 59 10.11 28.90 -1.44
N GLN A 60 11.13 28.33 -2.07
CA GLN A 60 11.34 28.43 -3.53
C GLN A 60 10.14 27.87 -4.31
N ALA A 61 9.50 26.81 -3.80
CA ALA A 61 8.30 26.23 -4.38
C ALA A 61 7.04 27.07 -4.18
N GLY A 62 7.07 28.09 -3.32
CA GLY A 62 5.92 28.97 -3.04
C GLY A 62 4.91 28.34 -2.08
N VAL A 63 5.38 27.52 -1.13
CA VAL A 63 4.53 26.86 -0.13
C VAL A 63 3.74 27.88 0.71
N ASP A 64 4.28 29.08 0.95
CA ASP A 64 3.61 30.20 1.63
C ASP A 64 2.29 30.66 0.98
N ARG A 65 2.09 30.32 -0.30
CA ARG A 65 0.89 30.68 -1.07
C ARG A 65 0.07 29.48 -1.52
N ALA A 66 0.41 28.28 -1.04
CA ALA A 66 -0.26 27.06 -1.41
C ALA A 66 -1.57 26.91 -0.63
N ASP A 67 -2.62 26.44 -1.30
CA ASP A 67 -3.87 26.05 -0.64
C ASP A 67 -3.77 24.63 -0.07
N LEU A 68 -2.87 23.81 -0.64
CA LEU A 68 -2.70 22.40 -0.32
C LEU A 68 -1.24 21.96 -0.52
N PHE A 69 -0.72 21.23 0.46
CA PHE A 69 0.60 20.59 0.38
C PHE A 69 0.44 19.06 0.36
N LEU A 70 1.07 18.37 -0.59
CA LEU A 70 1.01 16.91 -0.73
C LEU A 70 2.41 16.31 -0.62
N ALA A 71 2.66 15.49 0.40
CA ALA A 71 3.91 14.76 0.56
C ALA A 71 3.74 13.29 0.16
N LEU A 72 4.20 12.94 -1.03
CA LEU A 72 3.90 11.68 -1.73
C LEU A 72 5.16 10.86 -2.05
N THR A 73 6.22 11.04 -1.27
CA THR A 73 7.44 10.25 -1.39
C THR A 73 7.22 8.81 -0.90
N ARG A 74 8.27 7.99 -1.01
CA ARG A 74 8.30 6.60 -0.56
C ARG A 74 8.68 6.47 0.93
N GLU A 75 9.04 7.56 1.59
CA GLU A 75 9.60 7.59 2.94
C GLU A 75 8.64 8.32 3.88
N ASP A 76 8.06 7.60 4.85
CA ASP A 76 7.04 8.14 5.76
C ASP A 76 7.55 9.34 6.56
N ASN A 77 8.78 9.25 7.10
CA ASN A 77 9.40 10.32 7.88
C ASN A 77 9.59 11.59 7.04
N VAL A 78 10.00 11.45 5.77
CA VAL A 78 10.13 12.58 4.84
C VAL A 78 8.76 13.22 4.61
N ASN A 79 7.72 12.41 4.43
CA ASN A 79 6.38 12.92 4.16
C ASN A 79 5.80 13.66 5.37
N LEU A 80 5.94 13.08 6.57
CA LEU A 80 5.48 13.70 7.80
C LEU A 80 6.26 14.98 8.11
N MET A 81 7.60 14.96 8.04
CA MET A 81 8.40 16.16 8.30
C MET A 81 8.14 17.27 7.28
N ALA A 82 8.11 16.95 5.98
CA ALA A 82 7.82 17.94 4.94
C ALA A 82 6.44 18.60 5.15
N ALA A 83 5.42 17.79 5.48
CA ALA A 83 4.08 18.30 5.75
C ALA A 83 4.03 19.15 7.04
N GLN A 84 4.77 18.76 8.08
CA GLN A 84 4.87 19.55 9.31
C GLN A 84 5.58 20.89 9.08
N VAL A 85 6.66 20.92 8.28
CA VAL A 85 7.30 22.18 7.87
C VAL A 85 6.30 23.08 7.13
N ALA A 86 5.56 22.53 6.16
CA ALA A 86 4.55 23.28 5.42
C ALA A 86 3.47 23.89 6.33
N ARG A 87 3.04 23.16 7.36
CA ARG A 87 2.04 23.65 8.32
C ARG A 87 2.59 24.65 9.34
N LEU A 88 3.71 24.32 9.98
CA LEU A 88 4.22 25.07 11.13
C LEU A 88 5.00 26.31 10.71
N VAL A 89 5.69 26.27 9.56
CA VAL A 89 6.52 27.38 9.07
C VAL A 89 5.76 28.24 8.06
N PHE A 90 5.00 27.62 7.17
CA PHE A 90 4.33 28.31 6.06
C PHE A 90 2.82 28.46 6.26
N HIS A 91 2.25 27.86 7.32
CA HIS A 91 0.83 27.95 7.66
C HIS A 91 -0.10 27.57 6.51
N VAL A 92 0.31 26.58 5.70
CA VAL A 92 -0.55 26.03 4.64
C VAL A 92 -1.85 25.53 5.26
N PRO A 93 -3.02 25.88 4.70
CA PRO A 93 -4.31 25.53 5.30
C PRO A 93 -4.49 24.03 5.51
N ARG A 94 -4.01 23.21 4.56
CA ARG A 94 -4.07 21.75 4.62
C ARG A 94 -2.83 21.09 4.03
N ALA A 95 -2.35 20.05 4.70
CA ALA A 95 -1.32 19.17 4.22
C ALA A 95 -1.81 17.71 4.22
N ILE A 96 -1.45 16.96 3.19
CA ILE A 96 -1.67 15.51 3.11
C ILE A 96 -0.32 14.82 3.06
N ALA A 97 -0.07 13.91 4.00
CA ALA A 97 1.12 13.07 4.01
C ALA A 97 0.75 11.62 3.73
N ARG A 98 1.43 11.01 2.77
CA ARG A 98 1.33 9.58 2.54
C ARG A 98 2.17 8.82 3.58
N VAL A 99 1.58 7.85 4.27
CA VAL A 99 2.28 6.98 5.23
C VAL A 99 1.99 5.51 4.96
N TYR A 100 3.01 4.67 4.83
CA TYR A 100 2.81 3.23 4.65
C TYR A 100 2.60 2.50 5.96
N GLU A 101 3.26 2.96 7.03
CA GLU A 101 3.12 2.38 8.34
C GLU A 101 1.82 2.86 9.01
N PRO A 102 0.87 1.97 9.35
CA PRO A 102 -0.37 2.36 10.00
C PRO A 102 -0.17 3.06 11.35
N SER A 103 0.91 2.73 12.08
CA SER A 103 1.23 3.38 13.35
C SER A 103 1.73 4.82 13.20
N HIS A 104 2.15 5.23 11.99
CA HIS A 104 2.57 6.60 11.68
C HIS A 104 1.40 7.50 11.26
N ARG A 105 0.15 7.03 11.39
CA ARG A 105 -1.02 7.85 11.12
C ARG A 105 -1.10 8.96 12.16
N ASP A 106 -0.98 10.17 11.67
CA ASP A 106 -1.23 11.36 12.47
C ASP A 106 -2.74 11.61 12.51
N VAL A 107 -3.24 11.83 13.72
CA VAL A 107 -4.61 12.21 14.05
C VAL A 107 -4.51 13.57 14.73
N THR A 108 -4.00 14.58 14.02
CA THR A 108 -4.05 15.94 14.56
C THR A 108 -5.52 16.37 14.65
N ASP A 109 -5.96 16.75 15.85
CA ASP A 109 -7.35 17.11 16.15
C ASP A 109 -7.91 18.27 15.31
N ASP A 110 -7.03 19.09 14.72
CA ASP A 110 -7.40 20.26 13.91
C ASP A 110 -7.69 19.94 12.42
N GLY A 111 -7.44 18.71 11.97
CA GLY A 111 -7.69 18.27 10.59
C GLY A 111 -6.82 18.97 9.53
N GLN A 112 -5.77 19.69 9.93
CA GLN A 112 -4.89 20.40 9.00
C GLN A 112 -3.80 19.49 8.42
N LEU A 113 -3.38 18.43 9.13
CA LEU A 113 -2.57 17.34 8.57
C LEU A 113 -3.42 16.08 8.46
N ILE A 114 -3.58 15.61 7.22
CA ILE A 114 -4.32 14.39 6.93
C ILE A 114 -3.33 13.34 6.48
N THR A 115 -3.34 12.18 7.13
CA THR A 115 -2.55 11.04 6.65
C THR A 115 -3.37 10.16 5.73
N VAL A 116 -2.78 9.79 4.59
CA VAL A 116 -3.32 8.76 3.69
C VAL A 116 -2.44 7.53 3.83
N CYS A 117 -3.04 6.41 4.26
CA CYS A 117 -2.33 5.14 4.43
C CYS A 117 -2.75 4.12 3.36
N PRO A 118 -2.02 4.01 2.22
CA PRO A 118 -2.40 3.10 1.15
C PRO A 118 -2.46 1.64 1.59
N THR A 119 -1.67 1.25 2.59
CA THR A 119 -1.69 -0.11 3.14
C THR A 119 -3.08 -0.47 3.63
N LEU A 120 -3.71 0.39 4.44
CA LEU A 120 -5.06 0.17 4.97
C LEU A 120 -6.14 0.28 3.89
N TYR A 121 -6.08 1.32 3.04
CA TYR A 121 -7.03 1.47 1.93
C TYR A 121 -7.01 0.27 0.98
N THR A 122 -5.83 -0.30 0.74
CA THR A 122 -5.70 -1.50 -0.10
C THR A 122 -6.30 -2.72 0.60
N VAL A 123 -6.06 -2.89 1.91
CA VAL A 123 -6.66 -3.98 2.70
C VAL A 123 -8.18 -3.89 2.67
N GLU A 124 -8.76 -2.71 2.94
CA GLU A 124 -10.21 -2.47 2.90
C GLU A 124 -10.80 -2.80 1.52
N ALA A 125 -10.17 -2.33 0.45
CA ALA A 125 -10.61 -2.62 -0.91
C ALA A 125 -10.53 -4.12 -1.26
N ILE A 126 -9.50 -4.83 -0.81
CA ILE A 126 -9.37 -6.28 -1.01
C ILE A 126 -10.47 -7.01 -0.24
N LEU A 127 -10.69 -6.69 1.04
CA LEU A 127 -11.72 -7.33 1.86
C LEU A 127 -13.11 -7.15 1.25
N GLN A 128 -13.43 -5.94 0.76
CA GLN A 128 -14.67 -5.70 0.04
C GLN A 128 -14.85 -6.65 -1.15
N ARG A 129 -13.81 -6.88 -1.96
CA ARG A 129 -13.86 -7.82 -3.09
C ARG A 129 -13.97 -9.27 -2.63
N VAL A 130 -13.29 -9.64 -1.54
CA VAL A 130 -13.39 -10.98 -0.95
C VAL A 130 -14.83 -11.26 -0.53
N ASP A 131 -15.49 -10.31 0.12
CA ASP A 131 -16.88 -10.46 0.55
C ASP A 131 -17.84 -10.58 -0.65
N GLU A 132 -17.67 -9.75 -1.67
CA GLU A 132 -18.45 -9.79 -2.92
C GLU A 132 -18.31 -11.16 -3.63
N LEU A 133 -17.09 -11.68 -3.72
CA LEU A 133 -16.79 -12.98 -4.35
C LEU A 133 -17.24 -14.17 -3.49
N ALA A 134 -17.15 -14.05 -2.16
CA ALA A 134 -17.63 -15.09 -1.26
C ALA A 134 -19.16 -15.24 -1.31
N ALA A 135 -19.89 -14.19 -1.67
CA ALA A 135 -21.33 -14.22 -1.93
C ALA A 135 -21.70 -14.82 -3.31
N HIS A 136 -20.77 -14.83 -4.27
CA HIS A 136 -20.96 -15.36 -5.64
C HIS A 136 -19.87 -16.37 -6.02
N PRO A 137 -19.86 -17.55 -5.38
CA PRO A 137 -18.81 -18.52 -5.60
C PRO A 137 -18.86 -19.05 -7.04
N ILE A 138 -17.73 -18.96 -7.74
CA ILE A 138 -17.55 -19.63 -9.03
C ILE A 138 -17.30 -21.12 -8.76
N PRO A 139 -18.04 -22.04 -9.40
CA PRO A 139 -17.76 -23.47 -9.30
C PRO A 139 -16.31 -23.74 -9.66
N ARG A 140 -15.61 -24.55 -8.87
CA ARG A 140 -14.24 -24.94 -9.21
C ARG A 140 -14.25 -25.59 -10.60
N PRO A 141 -13.39 -25.16 -11.53
CA PRO A 141 -13.29 -25.84 -12.81
C PRO A 141 -12.93 -27.31 -12.56
N GLU A 142 -13.56 -28.22 -13.30
CA GLU A 142 -13.15 -29.63 -13.30
C GLU A 142 -11.70 -29.69 -13.78
N ILE A 143 -10.79 -29.98 -12.85
CA ILE A 143 -9.40 -30.24 -13.18
C ILE A 143 -9.37 -31.68 -13.73
N PRO A 144 -8.97 -31.92 -14.98
CA PRO A 144 -8.84 -33.27 -15.49
C PRO A 144 -7.89 -34.07 -14.57
N PRO A 145 -8.19 -35.34 -14.28
CA PRO A 145 -7.49 -36.08 -13.24
C PRO A 145 -5.98 -36.14 -13.53
N VAL A 146 -5.20 -35.61 -12.59
CA VAL A 146 -3.78 -35.97 -12.46
C VAL A 146 -3.75 -37.44 -12.04
N ARG A 147 -2.89 -38.27 -12.66
CA ARG A 147 -2.74 -39.71 -12.34
C ARG A 147 -2.78 -39.95 -10.82
N GLU A 148 -3.61 -40.89 -10.39
CA GLU A 148 -4.14 -41.00 -9.01
C GLU A 148 -3.09 -40.93 -7.88
N PRO A 149 -3.21 -39.96 -6.95
CA PRO A 149 -2.66 -40.04 -5.60
C PRO A 149 -3.70 -40.63 -4.63
N ARG A 150 -3.21 -41.45 -3.68
CA ARG A 150 -3.98 -42.22 -2.67
C ARG A 150 -5.14 -41.47 -1.98
N PRO A 151 -6.20 -42.19 -1.55
CA PRO A 151 -7.41 -41.58 -1.02
C PRO A 151 -7.17 -40.88 0.33
N ALA A 152 -7.54 -39.60 0.41
CA ALA A 152 -7.59 -38.83 1.66
C ALA A 152 -9.03 -38.75 2.20
N ARG A 153 -9.15 -38.91 3.52
CA ARG A 153 -10.40 -38.93 4.30
C ARG A 153 -11.28 -37.68 4.09
N PRO A 154 -12.60 -37.80 4.29
CA PRO A 154 -13.54 -36.69 4.10
C PRO A 154 -13.33 -35.62 5.19
N ARG A 155 -13.44 -34.34 4.81
CA ARG A 155 -13.39 -33.19 5.72
C ARG A 155 -14.70 -32.41 5.68
N THR A 156 -15.31 -32.30 6.86
CA THR A 156 -16.37 -31.38 7.24
C THR A 156 -15.73 -30.17 7.93
N ASP A 157 -15.89 -28.94 7.41
CA ASP A 157 -16.14 -27.70 8.19
C ASP A 157 -16.22 -26.49 7.24
N GLU A 158 -17.05 -25.50 7.55
CA GLU A 158 -17.36 -24.33 6.71
C GLU A 158 -16.33 -23.19 6.77
N SER A 159 -15.19 -23.37 7.45
CA SER A 159 -14.13 -22.35 7.51
C SER A 159 -13.49 -22.10 6.13
N LYS A 160 -13.48 -20.83 5.70
CA LYS A 160 -12.91 -20.42 4.41
C LYS A 160 -11.39 -20.36 4.55
N PHE A 161 -10.68 -21.38 4.06
CA PHE A 161 -9.22 -21.38 4.00
C PHE A 161 -8.70 -20.40 2.93
N ILE A 162 -7.83 -19.47 3.33
CA ILE A 162 -7.25 -18.42 2.50
C ILE A 162 -5.73 -18.55 2.48
N LEU A 163 -5.14 -18.51 1.29
CA LEU A 163 -3.69 -18.51 1.10
C LEU A 163 -3.21 -17.10 0.72
N VAL A 164 -2.31 -16.54 1.51
CA VAL A 164 -1.64 -15.26 1.25
C VAL A 164 -0.19 -15.54 0.89
N VAL A 165 0.31 -14.96 -0.18
CA VAL A 165 1.69 -15.08 -0.66
C VAL A 165 2.35 -13.71 -0.57
N GLY A 166 3.48 -13.66 0.12
CA GLY A 166 4.23 -12.46 0.43
C GLY A 166 3.81 -11.83 1.75
N ALA A 167 4.73 -11.78 2.70
CA ALA A 167 4.54 -11.15 4.00
C ALA A 167 4.93 -9.67 4.01
N GLY A 168 4.80 -8.97 2.88
CA GLY A 168 4.94 -7.53 2.86
C GLY A 168 3.93 -6.83 3.78
N LYS A 169 4.03 -5.50 3.90
CA LYS A 169 3.12 -4.71 4.76
C LYS A 169 1.64 -5.01 4.51
N VAL A 170 1.24 -5.17 3.24
CA VAL A 170 -0.14 -5.52 2.87
C VAL A 170 -0.47 -6.95 3.30
N GLY A 171 0.39 -7.92 2.98
CA GLY A 171 0.18 -9.33 3.32
C GLY A 171 0.00 -9.57 4.81
N ILE A 172 0.82 -8.97 5.66
CA ILE A 172 0.70 -9.14 7.13
C ILE A 172 -0.58 -8.51 7.68
N ASN A 173 -0.91 -7.28 7.25
CA ASN A 173 -2.13 -6.63 7.73
C ASN A 173 -3.39 -7.37 7.24
N LEU A 174 -3.35 -7.93 6.03
CA LEU A 174 -4.40 -8.80 5.53
C LEU A 174 -4.52 -10.06 6.39
N VAL A 175 -3.43 -10.78 6.65
CA VAL A 175 -3.44 -12.00 7.50
C VAL A 175 -4.02 -11.69 8.88
N ARG A 176 -3.61 -10.60 9.54
CA ARG A 176 -4.15 -10.20 10.85
C ARG A 176 -5.66 -9.93 10.80
N SER A 177 -6.12 -9.21 9.78
CA SER A 177 -7.54 -8.88 9.62
C SER A 177 -8.39 -10.13 9.34
N LEU A 178 -7.86 -11.05 8.53
CA LEU A 178 -8.50 -12.32 8.21
C LEU A 178 -8.60 -13.23 9.44
N LEU A 179 -7.52 -13.34 10.23
CA LEU A 179 -7.52 -14.08 11.50
C LEU A 179 -8.52 -13.48 12.50
N GLY A 180 -8.53 -12.15 12.64
CA GLY A 180 -9.50 -11.45 13.51
C GLY A 180 -10.96 -11.63 13.09
N SER A 181 -11.21 -11.94 11.82
CA SER A 181 -12.54 -12.23 11.27
C SER A 181 -12.90 -13.73 11.31
N GLY A 182 -12.04 -14.56 11.89
CA GLY A 182 -12.27 -16.01 12.06
C GLY A 182 -11.93 -16.87 10.84
N HIS A 183 -11.21 -16.34 9.84
CA HIS A 183 -10.77 -17.13 8.69
C HIS A 183 -9.56 -18.00 9.01
N GLU A 184 -9.51 -19.20 8.41
CA GLU A 184 -8.30 -20.02 8.42
C GLU A 184 -7.34 -19.49 7.34
N VAL A 185 -6.13 -19.11 7.72
CA VAL A 185 -5.17 -18.47 6.81
C VAL A 185 -3.86 -19.24 6.78
N ALA A 186 -3.18 -19.29 5.64
CA ALA A 186 -1.76 -19.63 5.56
C ALA A 186 -1.00 -18.52 4.83
N LEU A 187 0.25 -18.28 5.22
CA LEU A 187 1.12 -17.25 4.65
C LEU A 187 2.37 -17.88 4.03
N VAL A 188 2.70 -17.54 2.80
CA VAL A 188 3.98 -17.90 2.16
C VAL A 188 4.92 -16.70 2.22
N GLU A 189 6.13 -16.90 2.72
CA GLU A 189 7.18 -15.87 2.75
C GLU A 189 8.51 -16.47 2.33
N ARG A 190 9.26 -15.77 1.48
CA ARG A 190 10.53 -16.26 0.95
C ARG A 190 11.71 -16.01 1.89
N ASP A 191 11.65 -14.94 2.68
CA ASP A 191 12.70 -14.58 3.63
C ASP A 191 12.58 -15.45 4.89
N VAL A 192 13.58 -16.32 5.08
CA VAL A 192 13.62 -17.29 6.18
C VAL A 192 13.63 -16.60 7.55
N ALA A 193 14.43 -15.54 7.71
CA ALA A 193 14.58 -14.83 8.97
C ALA A 193 13.29 -14.08 9.31
N TYR A 194 12.66 -13.49 8.30
CA TYR A 194 11.40 -12.78 8.49
C TYR A 194 10.24 -13.74 8.78
N ALA A 195 10.13 -14.84 8.05
CA ALA A 195 9.14 -15.88 8.30
C ALA A 195 9.26 -16.48 9.72
N ALA A 196 10.48 -16.69 10.22
CA ALA A 196 10.72 -17.18 11.57
C ALA A 196 10.17 -16.21 12.64
N ARG A 197 10.34 -14.90 12.44
CA ARG A 197 9.75 -13.87 13.31
C ARG A 197 8.23 -13.92 13.26
N LEU A 198 7.66 -13.96 12.06
CA LEU A 198 6.20 -13.98 11.87
C LEU A 198 5.53 -15.18 12.53
N ARG A 199 6.21 -16.33 12.64
CA ARG A 199 5.69 -17.51 13.39
C ARG A 199 5.48 -17.26 14.87
N THR A 200 6.16 -16.26 15.44
CA THR A 200 5.93 -15.84 16.83
C THR A 200 4.87 -14.74 16.96
N GLU A 201 4.55 -14.04 15.86
CA GLU A 201 3.63 -12.90 15.84
C GLU A 201 2.23 -13.24 15.31
N LEU A 202 2.10 -14.28 14.48
CA LEU A 202 0.86 -14.63 13.78
C LEU A 202 0.43 -16.06 14.12
N GLU A 203 -0.85 -16.21 14.44
CA GLU A 203 -1.47 -17.50 14.74
C GLU A 203 -1.93 -18.23 13.46
N CYS A 204 -1.05 -18.32 12.47
CA CYS A 204 -1.31 -19.01 11.21
C CYS A 204 -0.09 -19.80 10.71
N PRO A 205 -0.28 -20.89 9.94
CA PRO A 205 0.80 -21.55 9.23
C PRO A 205 1.59 -20.59 8.33
N ILE A 206 2.92 -20.58 8.49
CA ILE A 206 3.84 -19.82 7.63
C ILE A 206 4.77 -20.79 6.90
N ILE A 207 4.65 -20.80 5.58
CA ILE A 207 5.41 -21.63 4.66
C ILE A 207 6.56 -20.79 4.11
N ILE A 208 7.77 -21.34 4.21
CA ILE A 208 8.98 -20.63 3.78
C ILE A 208 9.30 -21.05 2.36
N GLY A 209 9.21 -20.13 1.40
CA GLY A 209 9.53 -20.45 0.02
C GLY A 209 9.14 -19.37 -0.97
N ASP A 210 9.59 -19.58 -2.21
CA ASP A 210 9.18 -18.74 -3.33
C ASP A 210 7.75 -19.12 -3.75
N GLY A 211 6.81 -18.20 -3.54
CA GLY A 211 5.40 -18.38 -3.88
C GLY A 211 5.10 -18.50 -5.37
N THR A 212 6.11 -18.45 -6.24
CA THR A 212 6.00 -18.81 -7.66
C THR A 212 6.22 -20.30 -7.92
N LEU A 213 6.67 -21.07 -6.92
CA LEU A 213 6.97 -22.50 -7.07
C LEU A 213 5.79 -23.39 -6.65
N GLY A 214 5.37 -24.28 -7.57
CA GLY A 214 4.30 -25.25 -7.33
C GLY A 214 4.43 -26.04 -6.02
N PRO A 215 5.59 -26.63 -5.69
CA PRO A 215 5.77 -27.38 -4.44
C PRO A 215 5.52 -26.54 -3.17
N VAL A 216 5.92 -25.26 -3.18
CA VAL A 216 5.71 -24.34 -2.06
C VAL A 216 4.22 -24.03 -1.91
N LEU A 217 3.53 -23.83 -3.03
CA LEU A 217 2.08 -23.59 -3.02
C LEU A 217 1.29 -24.83 -2.60
N GLU A 218 1.71 -26.02 -3.01
CA GLU A 218 1.13 -27.29 -2.55
C GLU A 218 1.31 -27.48 -1.04
N GLU A 219 2.51 -27.25 -0.51
CA GLU A 219 2.79 -27.26 0.92
C GLU A 219 1.93 -26.25 1.68
N ALA A 220 1.72 -25.07 1.09
CA ALA A 220 0.87 -24.02 1.64
C ALA A 220 -0.64 -24.31 1.52
N GLY A 221 -1.02 -25.44 0.92
CA GLY A 221 -2.42 -25.85 0.81
C GLY A 221 -3.21 -25.14 -0.29
N ALA A 222 -2.54 -24.62 -1.33
CA ALA A 222 -3.19 -23.92 -2.44
C ALA A 222 -4.35 -24.72 -3.06
N GLY A 223 -4.24 -26.06 -3.12
CA GLY A 223 -5.31 -26.93 -3.66
C GLY A 223 -6.62 -26.89 -2.86
N ARG A 224 -6.58 -26.54 -1.58
CA ARG A 224 -7.79 -26.35 -0.75
C ARG A 224 -8.17 -24.88 -0.54
N ALA A 225 -7.31 -23.94 -0.91
CA ALA A 225 -7.58 -22.50 -0.79
C ALA A 225 -8.84 -22.10 -1.57
N ARG A 226 -9.72 -21.33 -0.91
CA ARG A 226 -10.86 -20.69 -1.56
C ARG A 226 -10.48 -19.34 -2.17
N VAL A 227 -9.53 -18.67 -1.54
CA VAL A 227 -8.99 -17.38 -1.99
C VAL A 227 -7.48 -17.47 -1.95
N PHE A 228 -6.87 -16.99 -3.03
CA PHE A 228 -5.42 -16.86 -3.18
C PHE A 228 -5.08 -15.39 -3.36
N VAL A 229 -4.16 -14.86 -2.55
CA VAL A 229 -3.72 -13.46 -2.59
C VAL A 229 -2.21 -13.44 -2.77
N ALA A 230 -1.69 -12.67 -3.73
CA ALA A 230 -0.27 -12.52 -4.01
C ALA A 230 0.07 -11.09 -4.44
#